data_AF-A0A519K834-F1
#
_entry.id   AF-A0A519K834-F1
#
_cell.length_a   1.000
_cell.length_b   1.000
_cell.length_c   1.000
_cell.angle_alpha   90.00
_cell.angle_beta   90.00
_cell.angle_gamma   90.00
#
_symmetry.space_group_name_H-M   'P 1'
#
loop_
_entity.id
_entity.type
_entity.pdbx_description
1 polymer ?
#
loop_
_entity_poly.entity_id
_entity_poly.type
_entity_poly.pdbx_seq_one_letter_code
_entity_poly.pdbx_strand_id
1 'polypeptide(L)' 'MTDLRIVFMGTPAFAVGILDSIMATGYQVVGVITAPDKPAGRGQSVSQSAVKEYA' A
#
# COMPACT_ATOMS: atom_id res chain seq x y z
N MET A 1 -24.25 -14.04 -0.25
CA MET A 1 -23.61 -12.88 -0.89
C MET A 1 -22.13 -13.20 -0.99
N THR A 2 -21.50 -12.92 -2.12
CA THR A 2 -20.04 -13.00 -2.27
C THR A 2 -19.43 -11.78 -1.59
N ASP A 3 -18.43 -11.98 -0.73
CA ASP A 3 -17.69 -10.88 -0.11
C ASP A 3 -16.98 -10.03 -1.18
N LEU A 4 -16.97 -8.70 -0.98
CA LEU A 4 -16.30 -7.76 -1.88
C LEU A 4 -14.78 -7.89 -1.72
N ARG A 5 -14.11 -8.33 -2.78
CA ARG A 5 -12.64 -8.51 -2.82
C ARG A 5 -11.99 -7.31 -3.50
N ILE A 6 -11.11 -6.61 -2.78
CA ILE A 6 -10.49 -5.36 -3.21
C ILE A 6 -9.00 -5.57 -3.48
N VAL A 7 -8.49 -5.01 -4.58
CA VAL A 7 -7.06 -4.81 -4.80
C VAL A 7 -6.77 -3.31 -4.62
N PHE A 8 -5.87 -2.97 -3.70
CA PHE A 8 -5.47 -1.59 -3.47
C PHE A 8 -4.18 -1.28 -4.23
N MET A 9 -4.13 -0.14 -4.92
CA MET A 9 -2.95 0.29 -5.67
C MET A 9 -2.50 1.66 -5.17
N GLY A 10 -1.34 1.72 -4.50
CA GLY A 10 -0.86 2.94 -3.85
C GLY A 10 0.64 2.89 -3.56
N THR A 11 1.29 4.05 -3.53
CA THR A 11 2.74 4.20 -3.28
C THR A 11 3.08 5.31 -2.28
N PRO A 12 2.50 6.53 -2.36
CA PRO A 12 2.92 7.63 -1.50
C PRO A 12 2.40 7.47 -0.06
N ALA A 13 3.00 8.20 0.88
CA ALA A 13 2.66 8.12 2.31
C ALA A 13 1.16 8.32 2.61
N PHE A 14 0.49 9.23 1.91
CA PHE A 14 -0.94 9.48 2.15
C PHE A 14 -1.83 8.28 1.77
N ALA A 15 -1.36 7.38 0.88
CA ALA A 15 -2.13 6.22 0.47
C ALA A 15 -2.28 5.19 1.60
N VAL A 16 -1.39 5.22 2.60
CA VAL A 16 -1.47 4.36 3.79
C VAL A 16 -2.76 4.62 4.56
N GLY A 17 -3.13 5.89 4.79
CA GLY A 17 -4.36 6.21 5.51
C GLY A 17 -5.64 5.77 4.79
N ILE A 18 -5.60 5.72 3.45
CA ILE A 18 -6.71 5.22 2.64
C ILE A 18 -6.82 3.70 2.78
N LEU A 19 -5.69 2.99 2.67
CA LEU A 19 -5.62 1.53 2.83
C LEU A 19 -6.10 1.11 4.23
N ASP A 20 -5.61 1.77 5.28
CA ASP A 20 -6.03 1.56 6.66
C ASP A 20 -7.54 1.74 6.83
N SER A 21 -8.11 2.82 6.30
CA SER A 21 -9.56 3.08 6.38
C SER A 21 -10.40 1.98 5.71
N ILE A 22 -9.96 1.44 4.59
CA ILE A 22 -10.64 0.34 3.89
C ILE A 22 -10.56 -0.96 4.72
N MET A 23 -9.40 -1.25 5.30
CA MET A 23 -9.22 -2.44 6.15
C MET A 23 -10.02 -2.32 7.46
N ALA A 24 -10.02 -1.15 8.09
CA ALA A 24 -10.73 -0.87 9.34
C ALA A 24 -12.27 -0.97 9.21
N THR A 25 -12.80 -0.75 8.00
CA THR A 25 -14.24 -0.92 7.71
C THR A 25 -14.64 -2.38 7.43
N GLY A 26 -13.69 -3.32 7.46
CA GLY A 26 -13.93 -4.75 7.30
C GLY A 26 -14.05 -5.22 5.85
N TYR A 27 -13.70 -4.39 4.86
CA TYR A 27 -13.61 -4.84 3.49
C TYR A 27 -12.42 -5.78 3.28
N GLN A 28 -12.58 -6.76 2.39
CA GLN A 28 -11.54 -7.75 2.14
C GLN A 28 -10.54 -7.25 1.09
N VAL A 29 -9.46 -6.61 1.54
CA VAL A 29 -8.31 -6.32 0.68
C VAL A 29 -7.51 -7.60 0.46
N VAL A 30 -7.50 -8.10 -0.78
CA VAL A 30 -6.86 -9.38 -1.15
C VAL A 30 -5.52 -9.19 -1.84
N GLY A 31 -5.11 -7.96 -2.09
CA GLY A 31 -3.82 -7.64 -2.68
C GLY A 31 -3.52 -6.15 -2.62
N VAL A 32 -2.23 -5.83 -2.48
CA VAL A 32 -1.70 -4.47 -2.47
C VAL A 32 -0.63 -4.36 -3.55
N ILE A 33 -0.76 -3.37 -4.43
CA ILE A 33 0.20 -3.10 -5.51
C ILE A 33 0.81 -1.73 -5.27
N THR A 34 2.14 -1.67 -5.35
CA THR A 34 2.91 -0.47 -5.11
C THR A 34 4.09 -0.38 -6.06
N ALA A 35 4.70 0.80 -6.18
CA ALA A 35 5.90 0.96 -6.99
C ALA A 35 7.01 0.03 -6.47
N PRO A 36 7.85 -0.51 -7.36
CA PRO A 36 8.99 -1.33 -6.96
C PRO A 36 9.96 -0.52 -6.08
N ASP A 37 10.63 -1.21 -5.18
CA ASP A 37 11.69 -0.64 -4.37
C ASP A 37 12.76 -0.07 -5.30
N LYS A 38 13.13 1.19 -5.06
CA LYS A 38 14.11 1.89 -5.91
C LYS A 38 15.02 2.77 -5.07
N PRO A 39 16.24 3.05 -5.55
CA PRO A 39 17.13 4.02 -4.93
C PRO A 39 16.46 5.38 -4.74
N ALA A 40 16.60 5.97 -3.56
CA ALA A 40 16.07 7.29 -3.24
C ALA A 40 16.99 8.08 -2.30
N GLY A 41 16.77 9.41 -2.25
CA GLY A 41 17.53 10.32 -1.38
C GLY A 41 19.00 10.46 -1.75
N ARG A 42 19.76 11.11 -0.85
CA ARG A 42 21.22 11.27 -1.01
C ARG A 42 21.91 9.97 -0.61
N GLY A 43 22.77 9.45 -1.48
CA GLY A 43 23.42 8.14 -1.27
C GLY A 43 22.68 6.96 -1.91
N GLN A 44 21.49 7.18 -2.50
CA GLN A 44 20.80 6.20 -3.34
C GLN A 44 20.59 4.83 -2.69
N SER A 45 20.31 4.80 -1.39
CA SER A 45 19.90 3.58 -0.72
C SER A 45 18.56 3.09 -1.26
N VAL A 46 18.39 1.76 -1.34
CA VAL A 46 17.11 1.15 -1.73
C VAL A 46 16.06 1.52 -0.69
N SER A 47 14.99 2.17 -1.13
CA SER A 47 13.84 2.55 -0.29
C SER A 47 12.62 1.75 -0.71
N GLN A 48 11.86 1.29 0.28
CA GLN A 48 10.52 0.74 0.07
C GLN A 48 9.50 1.88 -0.02
N SER A 49 8.32 1.58 -0.56
CA SER A 49 7.21 2.54 -0.56
C SER A 49 6.50 2.52 0.80
N ALA A 50 5.89 3.63 1.18
CA ALA A 50 5.14 3.72 2.45
C ALA A 50 4.00 2.69 2.53
N VAL A 51 3.38 2.37 1.39
CA VAL A 51 2.33 1.34 1.32
C VAL A 51 2.90 -0.07 1.49
N LYS A 52 4.11 -0.33 0.98
CA LYS A 52 4.79 -1.62 1.17
C LYS A 52 5.25 -1.84 2.61
N GLU A 53 5.66 -0.78 3.30
CA GLU A 53 6.05 -0.86 4.71
C GLU A 53 4.85 -1.10 5.63
N TYR A 54 3.65 -0.67 5.21
CA TYR A 54 2.41 -0.81 5.98
C TYR A 54 1.73 -2.18 5.82
N ALA A 55 1.71 -2.72 4.59
CA ALA A 55 0.95 -3.91 4.21
C ALA A 55 1.76 -5.21 4.36
#